data_AF-A0A1Y4N6K2-F1
#
_entry.id   AF-A0A1Y4N6K2-F1
#
_cell.length_a   1.000
_cell.length_b   1.000
_cell.length_c   1.000
_cell.angle_alpha   90.00
_cell.angle_beta   90.00
_cell.angle_gamma   90.00
#
_symmetry.space_group_name_H-M   'P 1'
#
loop_
_entity.id
_entity.type
_entity.pdbx_description
1 polymer ?
#
loop_
_entity_poly.entity_id
_entity_poly.type
_entity_poly.pdbx_seq_one_letter_code
_entity_poly.pdbx_strand_id
1 'polypeptide(L)'
;MKCKQCGTVNKAQAQFCSNCGAKLDPSSKNKKIYIAIIAVIVVVAIVVGSIFIFGSSNTEKQYNELMDQAQRYVEEKEYQQAEETYLEAIDIEPKKADAYVELADVYVTTDQVEKAVELLEEAKDVVYEDEREIIEDKEEEISNQVSIDQYIKFLKAVHDNPEDYIDEQGGINGDIDEAMFEENEFGIGDIDQDGVDEIIINYTTTSMAGMHSEIWKYDDESQEFEMLPILGADTEFYKNGYAKTPFSHNQSAGMTIWPYIIYKYDQNKYEMLGEAYCYDEAYGYNLADDVDNDGVVYYFDLQDEQTRPLTLEEYNQLVDKYFPEDELIDLNMQKFTIENIEKLA
;
A
#
# COMPACT_ATOMS: atom_id res chain seq x y z
N MET A 1 67.87 -27.89 -26.51
CA MET A 1 68.05 -29.34 -26.25
C MET A 1 69.50 -29.75 -26.47
N LYS A 2 70.07 -30.64 -25.66
CA LYS A 2 71.49 -31.06 -25.78
C LYS A 2 71.61 -32.27 -26.70
N CYS A 3 72.53 -32.23 -27.67
CA CYS A 3 72.76 -33.35 -28.58
C CYS A 3 73.34 -34.55 -27.81
N LYS A 4 72.71 -35.73 -27.91
CA LYS A 4 73.17 -36.94 -27.22
C LYS A 4 74.49 -37.50 -27.78
N GLN A 5 74.86 -37.15 -29.02
CA GLN A 5 76.09 -37.65 -29.64
C GLN A 5 77.33 -36.78 -29.33
N CYS A 6 77.22 -35.44 -29.43
CA CYS A 6 78.38 -34.55 -29.26
C CYS A 6 78.24 -33.55 -28.11
N GLY A 7 77.13 -33.55 -27.40
CA GLY A 7 76.91 -32.67 -26.25
C GLY A 7 76.61 -31.20 -26.58
N THR A 8 76.60 -30.78 -27.86
CA THR A 8 76.28 -29.40 -28.26
C THR A 8 74.86 -29.03 -27.85
N VAL A 9 74.69 -27.83 -27.28
CA VAL A 9 73.38 -27.26 -26.94
C VAL A 9 72.77 -26.62 -28.19
N ASN A 10 71.60 -27.10 -28.58
CA ASN A 10 70.87 -26.64 -29.77
C ASN A 10 69.60 -25.87 -29.37
N LYS A 11 69.12 -25.00 -30.26
CA LYS A 11 67.84 -24.27 -30.10
C LYS A 11 66.68 -25.26 -29.88
N ALA A 12 65.63 -24.82 -29.18
CA ALA A 12 64.55 -25.69 -28.68
C ALA A 12 63.76 -26.46 -29.76
N GLN A 13 63.86 -26.07 -31.03
CA GLN A 13 63.15 -26.67 -32.17
C GLN A 13 64.09 -27.12 -33.30
N ALA A 14 65.41 -27.20 -33.05
CA ALA A 14 66.36 -27.65 -34.06
C ALA A 14 66.13 -29.14 -34.38
N GLN A 15 65.89 -29.48 -35.66
CA GLN A 15 65.71 -30.88 -36.09
C GLN A 15 67.03 -31.64 -36.19
N PHE A 16 68.15 -30.94 -36.36
CA PHE A 16 69.50 -31.50 -36.47
C PHE A 16 70.48 -30.71 -35.61
N CYS A 17 71.52 -31.38 -35.13
CA CYS A 17 72.58 -30.78 -34.34
C CYS A 17 73.41 -29.83 -35.21
N SER A 18 73.54 -28.57 -34.78
CA SER A 18 74.28 -27.55 -35.51
C SER A 18 75.79 -27.81 -35.60
N ASN A 19 76.32 -28.74 -34.80
CA ASN A 19 77.74 -29.09 -34.78
C ASN A 19 78.06 -30.38 -35.54
N CYS A 20 77.30 -31.47 -35.31
CA CYS A 20 77.62 -32.79 -35.87
C CYS A 20 76.57 -33.32 -36.86
N GLY A 21 75.52 -32.55 -37.17
CA GLY A 21 74.45 -32.93 -38.10
C GLY A 21 73.51 -34.03 -37.62
N ALA A 22 73.71 -34.59 -36.42
CA ALA A 22 72.87 -35.66 -35.89
C ALA A 22 71.42 -35.21 -35.69
N LYS A 23 70.44 -36.03 -36.10
CA LYS A 23 69.02 -35.75 -35.90
C LYS A 23 68.70 -35.65 -34.41
N LEU A 24 68.03 -34.58 -34.02
CA LEU A 24 67.62 -34.31 -32.66
C LEU A 24 66.16 -34.73 -32.51
N ASP A 25 65.89 -35.67 -31.59
CA ASP A 25 64.54 -36.19 -31.37
C ASP A 25 63.78 -35.25 -30.43
N PRO A 26 62.75 -34.51 -30.89
CA PRO A 26 61.97 -33.66 -30.01
C PRO A 26 61.27 -34.55 -28.98
N SER A 27 61.48 -34.26 -27.69
CA SER A 27 60.82 -34.95 -26.57
C SER A 27 59.32 -35.08 -26.86
N SER A 28 58.87 -36.30 -27.17
CA SER A 28 57.46 -36.58 -27.39
C SER A 28 56.76 -36.49 -26.04
N LYS A 29 56.12 -35.36 -25.74
CA LYS A 29 55.15 -35.31 -24.64
C LYS A 29 54.13 -36.43 -24.86
N ASN A 30 54.00 -37.30 -23.87
CA ASN A 30 53.31 -38.57 -23.99
C ASN A 30 51.79 -38.32 -24.10
N LYS A 31 51.26 -38.15 -25.33
CA LYS A 31 49.85 -37.79 -25.60
C LYS A 31 48.83 -38.66 -24.84
N LYS A 32 49.20 -39.91 -24.52
CA LYS A 32 48.38 -40.84 -23.73
C LYS A 32 48.10 -40.35 -22.30
N ILE A 33 49.05 -39.63 -21.68
CA ILE A 33 48.89 -39.09 -20.32
C ILE A 33 47.86 -37.94 -20.33
N TYR A 34 47.91 -37.06 -21.33
CA TYR A 34 46.93 -35.96 -21.45
C TYR A 34 45.52 -36.47 -21.72
N ILE A 35 45.36 -37.49 -22.56
CA ILE A 35 44.05 -38.12 -22.82
C ILE A 35 43.49 -38.75 -21.54
N ALA A 36 44.34 -39.41 -20.74
CA ALA A 36 43.92 -39.99 -19.46
C ALA A 36 43.48 -38.91 -18.46
N ILE A 37 44.19 -37.78 -18.37
CA ILE A 37 43.82 -36.66 -17.48
C ILE A 37 42.47 -36.05 -17.88
N ILE A 38 42.25 -35.82 -19.18
CA ILE A 38 40.98 -35.28 -19.68
C ILE A 38 39.82 -36.25 -19.39
N ALA A 39 40.02 -37.56 -19.61
CA ALA A 39 39.00 -38.56 -19.29
C ALA A 39 38.62 -38.57 -17.81
N VAL A 40 39.59 -38.43 -16.91
CA VAL A 40 39.34 -38.33 -15.46
C VAL A 40 38.56 -37.07 -15.10
N ILE A 41 38.93 -35.91 -15.67
CA ILE A 41 38.21 -34.64 -15.42
C ILE A 41 36.75 -34.75 -15.88
N VAL A 42 36.49 -35.33 -17.05
CA VAL A 42 35.14 -35.53 -17.56
C VAL A 42 34.33 -36.47 -16.66
N VAL A 43 34.93 -37.58 -16.20
CA VAL A 43 34.25 -38.49 -15.27
C VAL A 43 33.95 -37.82 -13.93
N VAL A 44 34.87 -37.02 -13.38
CA VAL A 44 34.63 -36.26 -12.15
C VAL A 44 33.51 -35.24 -12.35
N ALA A 45 33.49 -34.52 -13.46
CA ALA A 45 32.42 -33.57 -13.78
C ALA A 45 31.06 -34.27 -13.92
N ILE A 46 31.01 -35.46 -14.52
CA ILE A 46 29.78 -36.26 -14.62
C ILE A 46 29.33 -36.73 -13.22
N VAL A 47 30.25 -37.20 -12.38
CA VAL A 47 29.93 -37.66 -11.01
C VAL A 47 29.40 -36.50 -10.16
N VAL A 48 30.08 -35.35 -10.17
CA VAL A 48 29.64 -34.15 -9.44
C VAL A 48 28.30 -33.66 -9.98
N GLY A 49 28.13 -33.62 -11.31
CA GLY A 49 26.87 -33.26 -11.95
C GLY A 49 25.74 -34.21 -11.56
N SER A 50 26.00 -35.52 -11.53
CA SER A 50 25.01 -36.51 -11.10
C SER A 50 24.69 -36.40 -9.60
N ILE A 51 25.66 -36.16 -8.71
CA ILE A 51 25.39 -35.96 -7.28
C ILE A 51 24.55 -34.69 -7.07
N PHE A 52 24.83 -33.64 -7.82
CA PHE A 52 24.05 -32.40 -7.79
C PHE A 52 22.62 -32.62 -8.28
N ILE A 53 22.43 -33.29 -9.43
CA ILE A 53 21.10 -33.56 -10.01
C ILE A 53 20.28 -34.54 -9.14
N PHE A 54 20.87 -35.64 -8.67
CA PHE A 54 20.16 -36.60 -7.82
C PHE A 54 19.90 -36.03 -6.43
N GLY A 55 20.83 -35.23 -5.89
CA GLY A 55 20.65 -34.52 -4.62
C GLY A 55 19.51 -33.51 -4.69
N SER A 56 19.52 -32.62 -5.69
CA SER A 56 18.48 -31.60 -5.87
C SER A 56 17.10 -32.24 -6.10
N SER A 57 17.01 -33.31 -6.90
CA SER A 57 15.73 -34.00 -7.14
C SER A 57 15.14 -34.66 -5.89
N ASN A 58 15.99 -35.07 -4.93
CA ASN A 58 15.52 -35.67 -3.69
C ASN A 58 15.05 -34.58 -2.70
N THR A 59 15.75 -33.45 -2.65
CA THR A 59 15.36 -32.26 -1.87
C THR A 59 14.00 -31.73 -2.32
N GLU A 60 13.81 -31.52 -3.62
CA GLU A 60 12.54 -31.04 -4.17
C GLU A 60 11.37 -31.99 -3.88
N LYS A 61 11.60 -33.31 -3.99
CA LYS A 61 10.59 -34.31 -3.64
C LYS A 61 10.21 -34.25 -2.16
N GLN A 62 11.20 -34.12 -1.27
CA GLN A 62 10.98 -34.04 0.16
C GLN A 62 10.24 -32.76 0.54
N TYR A 63 10.61 -31.62 -0.05
CA TYR A 63 9.90 -30.35 0.09
C TYR A 63 8.42 -30.50 -0.29
N ASN A 64 8.13 -31.04 -1.48
CA ASN A 64 6.75 -31.21 -1.94
C ASN A 64 5.94 -32.16 -1.03
N GLU A 65 6.57 -33.22 -0.50
CA GLU A 65 5.93 -34.12 0.46
C GLU A 65 5.58 -33.43 1.79
N LEU A 66 6.43 -32.50 2.25
CA LEU A 66 6.17 -31.69 3.44
C LEU A 66 5.07 -30.66 3.19
N MET A 67 5.09 -29.96 2.04
CA MET A 67 4.02 -29.03 1.65
C MET A 67 2.66 -29.73 1.62
N ASP A 68 2.58 -30.89 0.95
CA ASP A 68 1.35 -31.71 0.91
C ASP A 68 0.91 -32.15 2.32
N GLN A 69 1.85 -32.37 3.24
CA GLN A 69 1.56 -32.78 4.61
C GLN A 69 1.07 -31.61 5.46
N ALA A 70 1.74 -30.47 5.39
CA ALA A 70 1.36 -29.26 6.09
C ALA A 70 -0.05 -28.82 5.69
N GLN A 71 -0.35 -28.82 4.38
CA GLN A 71 -1.68 -28.49 3.88
C GLN A 71 -2.76 -29.45 4.39
N ARG A 72 -2.47 -30.75 4.51
CA ARG A 72 -3.42 -31.70 5.16
C ARG A 72 -3.68 -31.35 6.62
N TYR A 73 -2.65 -30.94 7.35
CA TYR A 73 -2.84 -30.49 8.74
C TYR A 73 -3.69 -29.21 8.80
N VAL A 74 -3.55 -28.28 7.85
CA VAL A 74 -4.44 -27.12 7.73
C VAL A 74 -5.89 -27.55 7.51
N GLU A 75 -6.15 -28.46 6.57
CA GLU A 75 -7.49 -29.00 6.29
C GLU A 75 -8.11 -29.71 7.52
N GLU A 76 -7.28 -30.41 8.30
CA GLU A 76 -7.67 -31.08 9.55
C GLU A 76 -7.75 -30.13 10.75
N LYS A 77 -7.42 -28.83 10.56
CA LYS A 77 -7.33 -27.78 11.59
C LYS A 77 -6.30 -28.06 12.67
N GLU A 78 -5.31 -28.91 12.38
CA GLU A 78 -4.15 -29.20 13.22
C GLU A 78 -3.06 -28.14 12.99
N TYR A 79 -3.39 -26.87 13.23
CA TYR A 79 -2.55 -25.72 12.83
C TYR A 79 -1.12 -25.75 13.39
N GLN A 80 -0.94 -26.25 14.62
CA GLN A 80 0.40 -26.38 15.20
C GLN A 80 1.27 -27.38 14.42
N GLN A 81 0.68 -28.48 13.94
CA GLN A 81 1.40 -29.47 13.14
C GLN A 81 1.66 -28.96 11.72
N ALA A 82 0.73 -28.17 11.17
CA ALA A 82 0.96 -27.45 9.91
C ALA A 82 2.15 -26.50 10.04
N GLU A 83 2.18 -25.67 11.07
CA GLU A 83 3.29 -24.75 11.37
C GLU A 83 4.64 -25.48 11.45
N GLU A 84 4.74 -26.53 12.28
CA GLU A 84 5.97 -27.32 12.41
C GLU A 84 6.41 -27.90 11.05
N THR A 85 5.45 -28.38 10.24
CA THR A 85 5.76 -29.00 8.94
C THR A 85 6.16 -27.97 7.87
N TYR A 86 5.56 -26.77 7.85
CA TYR A 86 5.98 -25.69 6.97
C TYR A 86 7.37 -25.17 7.32
N LEU A 87 7.69 -25.03 8.61
CA LEU A 87 9.04 -24.67 9.06
C LEU A 87 10.06 -25.72 8.61
N GLU A 88 9.73 -27.01 8.67
CA GLU A 88 10.58 -28.06 8.09
C GLU A 88 10.75 -27.93 6.56
N ALA A 89 9.71 -27.51 5.83
CA ALA A 89 9.80 -27.28 4.38
C ALA A 89 10.71 -26.08 4.07
N ILE A 90 10.58 -24.98 4.83
CA ILE A 90 11.44 -23.80 4.76
C ILE A 90 12.90 -24.16 5.04
N ASP A 91 13.18 -25.00 6.05
CA ASP A 91 14.55 -25.45 6.36
C ASP A 91 15.22 -26.20 5.18
N ILE A 92 14.43 -26.88 4.35
CA ILE A 92 14.92 -27.70 3.23
C ILE A 92 15.11 -26.86 1.96
N GLU A 93 14.15 -26.00 1.63
CA GLU A 93 14.19 -25.09 0.47
C GLU A 93 13.87 -23.65 0.93
N PRO A 94 14.78 -22.96 1.64
CA PRO A 94 14.51 -21.64 2.23
C PRO A 94 14.33 -20.55 1.17
N LYS A 95 14.60 -20.87 -0.09
CA LYS A 95 14.49 -19.91 -1.19
C LYS A 95 13.13 -19.90 -1.87
N LYS A 96 12.25 -20.85 -1.52
CA LYS A 96 10.92 -20.98 -2.11
C LYS A 96 9.89 -20.22 -1.29
N ALA A 97 9.05 -19.41 -1.93
CA ALA A 97 8.04 -18.57 -1.30
C ALA A 97 6.85 -19.36 -0.77
N ASP A 98 6.43 -20.46 -1.42
CA ASP A 98 5.16 -21.15 -1.12
C ASP A 98 5.02 -21.51 0.37
N ALA A 99 6.07 -22.05 1.00
CA ALA A 99 6.05 -22.45 2.40
C ALA A 99 5.91 -21.25 3.37
N TYR A 100 6.47 -20.09 3.02
CA TYR A 100 6.31 -18.87 3.80
C TYR A 100 4.89 -18.31 3.66
N VAL A 101 4.33 -18.28 2.45
CA VAL A 101 2.97 -17.81 2.17
C VAL A 101 1.94 -18.67 2.88
N GLU A 102 2.02 -19.99 2.73
CA GLU A 102 1.06 -20.90 3.36
C GLU A 102 1.19 -20.89 4.90
N LEU A 103 2.39 -20.71 5.44
CA LEU A 103 2.58 -20.54 6.88
C LEU A 103 2.02 -19.20 7.39
N ALA A 104 2.19 -18.11 6.63
CA ALA A 104 1.58 -16.83 6.94
C ALA A 104 0.04 -16.94 7.01
N ASP A 105 -0.58 -17.69 6.09
CA ASP A 105 -2.03 -17.99 6.13
C ASP A 105 -2.45 -18.75 7.39
N VAL A 106 -1.63 -19.72 7.85
CA VAL A 106 -1.86 -20.42 9.12
C VAL A 106 -1.78 -19.44 10.30
N TYR A 107 -0.82 -18.52 10.29
CA TYR A 107 -0.69 -17.51 11.33
C TYR A 107 -1.88 -16.55 11.34
N VAL A 108 -2.34 -16.05 10.20
CA VAL A 108 -3.56 -15.23 10.10
C VAL A 108 -4.79 -16.01 10.60
N THR A 109 -4.96 -17.24 10.16
CA THR A 109 -6.08 -18.11 10.58
C THR A 109 -6.11 -18.37 12.09
N THR A 110 -4.94 -18.30 12.74
CA THR A 110 -4.79 -18.52 14.19
C THR A 110 -4.63 -17.22 14.98
N ASP A 111 -4.96 -16.06 14.38
CA ASP A 111 -4.92 -14.75 15.02
C ASP A 111 -3.51 -14.36 15.52
N GLN A 112 -2.48 -14.78 14.76
CA GLN A 112 -1.06 -14.50 15.01
C GLN A 112 -0.47 -13.63 13.89
N VAL A 113 -1.18 -12.54 13.55
CA VAL A 113 -0.85 -11.66 12.42
C VAL A 113 0.57 -11.11 12.51
N GLU A 114 1.04 -10.71 13.69
CA GLU A 114 2.39 -10.14 13.85
C GLU A 114 3.47 -11.15 13.45
N LYS A 115 3.25 -12.45 13.73
CA LYS A 115 4.16 -13.51 13.25
C LYS A 115 4.11 -13.70 11.75
N ALA A 116 2.94 -13.51 11.14
CA ALA A 116 2.79 -13.60 9.69
C ALA A 116 3.60 -12.51 8.99
N VAL A 117 3.49 -11.26 9.48
CA VAL A 117 4.24 -10.12 8.97
C VAL A 117 5.74 -10.30 9.19
N GLU A 118 6.17 -10.65 10.41
CA GLU A 118 7.60 -10.89 10.72
C GLU A 118 8.20 -12.00 9.84
N LEU A 119 7.45 -13.09 9.61
CA LEU A 119 7.87 -14.19 8.74
C LEU A 119 8.10 -13.73 7.29
N LEU A 120 7.17 -12.94 6.74
CA LEU A 120 7.25 -12.47 5.36
C LEU A 120 8.34 -11.41 5.20
N GLU A 121 8.51 -10.50 6.16
CA GLU A 121 9.60 -9.54 6.19
C GLU A 121 10.97 -10.24 6.14
N GLU A 122 11.16 -11.27 6.97
CA GLU A 122 12.39 -12.08 6.95
C GLU A 122 12.58 -12.83 5.63
N ALA A 123 11.48 -13.34 5.03
CA ALA A 123 11.53 -14.12 3.80
C ALA A 123 12.02 -13.31 2.59
N LYS A 124 11.71 -12.01 2.50
CA LYS A 124 12.11 -11.13 1.37
C LYS A 124 13.61 -11.13 1.07
N ASP A 125 14.45 -11.29 2.10
CA ASP A 125 15.91 -11.30 1.98
C ASP A 125 16.50 -12.70 1.70
N VAL A 126 15.67 -13.75 1.77
CA VAL A 126 16.11 -15.16 1.67
C VAL A 126 15.67 -15.81 0.35
N VAL A 127 14.44 -15.52 -0.10
CA VAL A 127 13.82 -16.12 -1.29
C VAL A 127 14.58 -15.84 -2.59
N TYR A 128 14.27 -16.57 -3.65
CA TYR A 128 14.76 -16.21 -4.97
C TYR A 128 14.23 -14.84 -5.39
N GLU A 129 15.04 -14.08 -6.13
CA GLU A 129 14.68 -12.73 -6.58
C GLU A 129 13.37 -12.71 -7.38
N ASP A 130 13.10 -13.76 -8.17
CA ASP A 130 11.88 -13.93 -8.95
C ASP A 130 10.66 -14.42 -8.15
N GLU A 131 10.86 -14.80 -6.88
CA GLU A 131 9.78 -15.17 -5.95
C GLU A 131 9.53 -14.10 -4.88
N ARG A 132 10.37 -13.06 -4.80
CA ARG A 132 10.25 -11.96 -3.85
C ARG A 132 8.92 -11.20 -3.98
N GLU A 133 8.47 -10.97 -5.21
CA GLU A 133 7.18 -10.31 -5.50
C GLU A 133 6.01 -11.06 -4.85
N ILE A 134 6.06 -12.40 -4.78
CA ILE A 134 5.01 -13.23 -4.15
C ILE A 134 4.95 -12.97 -2.63
N ILE A 135 6.10 -12.78 -1.99
CA ILE A 135 6.17 -12.46 -0.55
C ILE A 135 5.67 -11.04 -0.29
N GLU A 136 6.08 -10.08 -1.11
CA GLU A 136 5.64 -8.67 -1.02
C GLU A 136 4.12 -8.55 -1.21
N ASP A 137 3.57 -9.20 -2.24
CA ASP A 137 2.13 -9.24 -2.49
C ASP A 137 1.36 -9.84 -1.31
N LYS A 138 1.89 -10.91 -0.70
CA LYS A 138 1.22 -11.55 0.44
C LYS A 138 1.26 -10.69 1.71
N GLU A 139 2.37 -10.01 1.97
CA GLU A 139 2.48 -9.12 3.12
C GLU A 139 1.56 -7.91 2.97
N GLU A 140 1.46 -7.34 1.76
CA GLU A 140 0.50 -6.28 1.45
C GLU A 140 -0.96 -6.76 1.63
N GLU A 141 -1.30 -7.96 1.14
CA GLU A 141 -2.62 -8.57 1.35
C GLU A 141 -2.99 -8.68 2.84
N ILE A 142 -2.08 -9.20 3.66
CA ILE A 142 -2.29 -9.35 5.11
C ILE A 142 -2.42 -7.98 5.79
N SER A 143 -1.56 -7.03 5.43
CA SER A 143 -1.55 -5.69 6.02
C SER A 143 -2.85 -4.93 5.70
N ASN A 144 -3.32 -5.03 4.45
CA ASN A 144 -4.60 -4.45 4.03
C ASN A 144 -5.79 -5.09 4.77
N GLN A 145 -5.79 -6.41 4.95
CA GLN A 145 -6.85 -7.08 5.71
C GLN A 145 -6.89 -6.62 7.17
N VAL A 146 -5.71 -6.46 7.80
CA VAL A 146 -5.61 -5.99 9.19
C VAL A 146 -6.14 -4.56 9.32
N SER A 147 -5.80 -3.67 8.38
CA SER A 147 -6.34 -2.31 8.33
C SER A 147 -7.87 -2.34 8.23
N ILE A 148 -8.43 -3.12 7.29
CA ILE A 148 -9.89 -3.27 7.13
C ILE A 148 -10.55 -3.77 8.44
N ASP A 149 -9.97 -4.77 9.10
CA ASP A 149 -10.51 -5.31 10.35
C ASP A 149 -10.52 -4.27 11.48
N GLN A 150 -9.48 -3.43 11.55
CA GLN A 150 -9.42 -2.31 12.50
C GLN A 150 -10.51 -1.28 12.23
N TYR A 151 -10.79 -0.98 10.95
CA TYR A 151 -11.77 0.02 10.55
C TYR A 151 -13.18 -0.48 10.85
N ILE A 152 -13.46 -1.75 10.55
CA ILE A 152 -14.70 -2.44 10.91
C ILE A 152 -14.90 -2.41 12.42
N LYS A 153 -13.86 -2.75 13.19
CA LYS A 153 -13.93 -2.76 14.66
C LYS A 153 -14.23 -1.37 15.21
N PHE A 154 -13.58 -0.34 14.69
CA PHE A 154 -13.81 1.04 15.09
C PHE A 154 -15.23 1.49 14.75
N LEU A 155 -15.67 1.31 13.51
CA LEU A 155 -17.03 1.67 13.08
C LEU A 155 -18.12 0.94 13.87
N LYS A 156 -17.92 -0.35 14.20
CA LYS A 156 -18.84 -1.08 15.09
C LYS A 156 -18.84 -0.49 16.51
N ALA A 157 -17.69 -0.08 17.03
CA ALA A 157 -17.63 0.56 18.34
C ALA A 157 -18.37 1.91 18.37
N VAL A 158 -18.23 2.71 17.31
CA VAL A 158 -18.98 3.96 17.10
C VAL A 158 -20.48 3.69 16.95
N HIS A 159 -20.86 2.66 16.18
CA HIS A 159 -22.26 2.25 16.02
C HIS A 159 -22.91 1.84 17.35
N ASP A 160 -22.21 1.00 18.13
CA ASP A 160 -22.75 0.38 19.33
C ASP A 160 -22.80 1.35 20.52
N ASN A 161 -21.90 2.36 20.56
CA ASN A 161 -21.79 3.33 21.66
C ASN A 161 -21.45 4.74 21.13
N PRO A 162 -22.31 5.35 20.28
CA PRO A 162 -21.99 6.60 19.59
C PRO A 162 -21.72 7.78 20.54
N GLU A 163 -22.30 7.77 21.74
CA GLU A 163 -22.06 8.77 22.77
C GLU A 163 -20.61 8.84 23.27
N ASP A 164 -19.81 7.79 23.08
CA ASP A 164 -18.39 7.76 23.46
C ASP A 164 -17.50 8.46 22.42
N TYR A 165 -18.01 8.65 21.20
CA TYR A 165 -17.24 9.15 20.05
C TYR A 165 -17.69 10.54 19.57
N ILE A 166 -18.93 10.92 19.84
CA ILE A 166 -19.49 12.22 19.45
C ILE A 166 -19.25 13.23 20.56
N ASP A 167 -18.64 14.37 20.23
CA ASP A 167 -18.38 15.42 21.20
C ASP A 167 -19.69 16.09 21.71
N GLU A 168 -19.66 16.67 22.93
CA GLU A 168 -20.84 17.37 23.49
C GLU A 168 -21.33 18.56 22.64
N GLN A 169 -20.52 19.05 21.70
CA GLN A 169 -20.83 20.16 20.77
C GLN A 169 -21.46 19.67 19.45
N GLY A 170 -21.31 18.41 19.07
CA GLY A 170 -21.86 17.72 17.89
C GLY A 170 -23.38 17.55 17.91
N GLY A 171 -24.04 18.05 18.95
CA GLY A 171 -25.46 18.36 18.94
C GLY A 171 -26.39 17.16 19.11
N ILE A 172 -25.88 15.94 19.32
CA ILE A 172 -26.72 14.79 19.68
C ILE A 172 -26.98 14.82 21.20
N ASN A 173 -27.82 15.77 21.63
CA ASN A 173 -28.28 15.85 23.01
C ASN A 173 -29.54 14.98 23.19
N GLY A 174 -29.41 13.74 23.66
CA GLY A 174 -30.56 12.89 24.03
C GLY A 174 -30.31 11.38 23.87
N ASP A 175 -31.36 10.58 24.13
CA ASP A 175 -31.36 9.14 23.80
C ASP A 175 -31.19 8.99 22.29
N ILE A 176 -30.08 8.38 21.85
CA ILE A 176 -29.80 8.11 20.44
C ILE A 176 -30.68 6.95 20.00
N ASP A 177 -31.63 7.21 19.10
CA ASP A 177 -32.40 6.16 18.45
C ASP A 177 -31.51 5.50 17.38
N GLU A 178 -31.20 4.22 17.56
CA GLU A 178 -30.37 3.41 16.64
C GLU A 178 -30.84 3.57 15.18
N ALA A 179 -32.15 3.56 14.94
CA ALA A 179 -32.69 3.71 13.58
C ALA A 179 -32.49 5.11 12.99
N MET A 180 -32.32 6.14 13.82
CA MET A 180 -31.91 7.48 13.37
C MET A 180 -30.40 7.58 13.21
N PHE A 181 -29.63 6.84 14.00
CA PHE A 181 -28.18 6.82 13.89
C PHE A 181 -27.73 6.20 12.56
N GLU A 182 -28.33 5.07 12.17
CA GLU A 182 -28.00 4.37 10.93
C GLU A 182 -28.29 5.17 9.64
N GLU A 183 -29.04 6.28 9.73
CA GLU A 183 -29.28 7.20 8.61
C GLU A 183 -28.13 8.21 8.42
N ASN A 184 -27.18 8.30 9.35
CA ASN A 184 -25.89 8.95 9.12
C ASN A 184 -25.08 8.15 8.11
N GLU A 185 -23.99 8.71 7.62
CA GLU A 185 -23.15 8.07 6.61
C GLU A 185 -21.71 7.96 7.07
N PHE A 186 -20.99 6.98 6.53
CA PHE A 186 -19.54 6.92 6.61
C PHE A 186 -18.91 6.66 5.24
N GLY A 187 -17.67 7.08 5.08
CA GLY A 187 -16.83 6.79 3.93
C GLY A 187 -15.40 6.58 4.37
N ILE A 188 -14.61 5.93 3.53
CA ILE A 188 -13.22 5.58 3.82
C ILE A 188 -12.37 5.97 2.62
N GLY A 189 -11.26 6.65 2.86
CA GLY A 189 -10.30 6.97 1.81
C GLY A 189 -9.19 7.90 2.28
N ASP A 190 -8.04 7.81 1.62
CA ASP A 190 -6.85 8.63 1.81
C ASP A 190 -7.10 10.09 1.41
N ILE A 191 -7.61 10.91 2.34
CA ILE A 191 -7.97 12.31 2.08
C ILE A 191 -6.78 13.25 2.16
N ASP A 192 -5.67 12.83 2.78
CA ASP A 192 -4.48 13.66 2.94
C ASP A 192 -3.29 13.25 2.04
N GLN A 193 -3.44 12.15 1.30
CA GLN A 193 -2.49 11.59 0.34
C GLN A 193 -1.21 11.03 1.00
N ASP A 194 -1.30 10.53 2.23
CA ASP A 194 -0.20 9.89 2.93
C ASP A 194 -0.14 8.36 2.75
N GLY A 195 -1.16 7.79 2.12
CA GLY A 195 -1.28 6.35 1.85
C GLY A 195 -2.01 5.57 2.94
N VAL A 196 -2.49 6.22 4.00
CA VAL A 196 -3.36 5.65 5.02
C VAL A 196 -4.77 6.20 4.84
N ASP A 197 -5.76 5.32 4.69
CA ASP A 197 -7.14 5.76 4.52
C ASP A 197 -7.71 6.37 5.82
N GLU A 198 -8.37 7.52 5.75
CA GLU A 198 -9.16 8.05 6.87
C GLU A 198 -10.61 7.57 6.83
N ILE A 199 -11.22 7.50 8.02
CA ILE A 199 -12.67 7.29 8.17
C ILE A 199 -13.35 8.65 8.30
N ILE A 200 -14.33 8.90 7.44
CA ILE A 200 -15.19 10.08 7.47
C ILE A 200 -16.57 9.67 7.95
N ILE A 201 -17.08 10.33 8.99
CA ILE A 201 -18.44 10.08 9.51
C ILE A 201 -19.26 11.36 9.37
N ASN A 202 -20.35 11.30 8.62
CA ASN A 202 -21.22 12.44 8.35
C ASN A 202 -22.50 12.36 9.20
N TYR A 203 -22.60 13.23 10.20
CA TYR A 203 -23.74 13.30 11.12
C TYR A 203 -24.79 14.26 10.59
N THR A 204 -25.87 13.72 10.03
CA THR A 204 -26.99 14.48 9.45
C THR A 204 -28.30 14.32 10.21
N THR A 205 -28.42 13.33 11.11
CA THR A 205 -29.67 13.08 11.87
C THR A 205 -29.80 13.89 13.16
N THR A 206 -29.12 15.02 13.20
CA THR A 206 -29.11 15.98 14.31
C THR A 206 -29.72 17.32 13.89
N SER A 207 -29.70 18.31 14.79
CA SER A 207 -30.11 19.68 14.45
C SER A 207 -29.20 20.26 13.37
N MET A 208 -29.68 21.22 12.56
CA MET A 208 -28.85 21.85 11.52
C MET A 208 -27.54 22.47 12.04
N ALA A 209 -27.53 22.94 13.30
CA ALA A 209 -26.32 23.48 13.93
C ALA A 209 -25.35 22.38 14.41
N GLY A 210 -25.85 21.17 14.62
CA GLY A 210 -25.06 20.00 14.98
C GLY A 210 -24.64 19.16 13.79
N MET A 211 -25.09 19.45 12.57
CA MET A 211 -24.66 18.69 11.38
C MET A 211 -23.18 18.93 11.11
N HIS A 212 -22.38 17.88 11.09
CA HIS A 212 -20.93 17.95 10.92
C HIS A 212 -20.36 16.67 10.29
N SER A 213 -19.11 16.74 9.84
CA SER A 213 -18.31 15.58 9.43
C SER A 213 -17.13 15.42 10.38
N GLU A 214 -17.01 14.24 10.97
CA GLU A 214 -15.84 13.83 11.74
C GLU A 214 -14.83 13.15 10.81
N ILE A 215 -13.55 13.32 11.14
CA ILE A 215 -12.42 12.73 10.42
C ILE A 215 -11.59 11.95 11.43
N TRP A 216 -11.43 10.66 11.19
CA TRP A 216 -10.72 9.75 12.08
C TRP A 216 -9.55 9.13 11.33
N LYS A 217 -8.35 9.33 11.87
CA LYS A 217 -7.08 8.84 11.32
C LYS A 217 -6.55 7.71 12.18
N TYR A 218 -6.12 6.61 11.56
CA TYR A 218 -5.45 5.54 12.28
C TYR A 218 -3.98 5.89 12.51
N ASP A 219 -3.49 5.72 13.74
CA ASP A 219 -2.09 5.86 14.10
C ASP A 219 -1.47 4.49 14.39
N ASP A 220 -0.57 4.03 13.51
CA ASP A 220 0.14 2.76 13.63
C ASP A 220 0.98 2.67 14.92
N GLU A 221 1.50 3.80 15.43
CA GLU A 221 2.36 3.79 16.63
C GLU A 221 1.55 3.52 17.90
N SER A 222 0.40 4.19 18.05
CA SER A 222 -0.48 4.02 19.21
C SER A 222 -1.49 2.87 19.03
N GLN A 223 -1.69 2.40 17.79
CA GLN A 223 -2.76 1.47 17.40
C GLN A 223 -4.16 1.98 17.74
N GLU A 224 -4.35 3.29 17.76
CA GLU A 224 -5.61 3.97 18.09
C GLU A 224 -6.04 4.92 16.96
N PHE A 225 -7.33 5.24 16.93
CA PHE A 225 -7.85 6.27 16.04
C PHE A 225 -7.78 7.64 16.72
N GLU A 226 -7.18 8.62 16.03
CA GLU A 226 -7.19 10.02 16.42
C GLU A 226 -8.24 10.79 15.61
N MET A 227 -9.08 11.56 16.31
CA MET A 227 -10.01 12.48 15.67
C MET A 227 -9.28 13.76 15.25
N LEU A 228 -9.35 14.12 13.97
CA LEU A 228 -8.93 15.42 13.46
C LEU A 228 -10.03 16.47 13.68
N PRO A 229 -9.74 17.79 13.56
CA PRO A 229 -10.76 18.82 13.72
C PRO A 229 -11.99 18.58 12.85
N ILE A 230 -13.18 18.61 13.46
CA ILE A 230 -14.46 18.43 12.77
C ILE A 230 -14.67 19.50 11.70
N LEU A 231 -15.23 19.08 10.57
CA LEU A 231 -15.67 19.96 9.49
C LEU A 231 -17.21 20.01 9.47
N GLY A 232 -17.81 20.89 8.68
CA GLY A 232 -19.27 20.87 8.53
C GLY A 232 -19.74 19.64 7.75
N ALA A 233 -21.04 19.34 7.82
CA ALA A 233 -21.61 18.20 7.12
C ALA A 233 -21.43 18.30 5.59
N ASP A 234 -21.47 17.13 4.94
CA ASP A 234 -21.36 16.99 3.49
C ASP A 234 -20.07 17.63 2.92
N THR A 235 -18.96 17.50 3.66
CA THR A 235 -17.65 18.00 3.21
C THR A 235 -17.11 17.14 2.06
N GLU A 236 -16.73 17.82 0.97
CA GLU A 236 -16.00 17.23 -0.16
C GLU A 236 -14.49 17.37 0.06
N PHE A 237 -13.73 16.31 -0.22
CA PHE A 237 -12.27 16.28 -0.11
C PHE A 237 -11.62 16.11 -1.48
N TYR A 238 -10.46 16.75 -1.68
CA TYR A 238 -9.77 16.78 -2.97
C TYR A 238 -8.31 16.38 -2.78
N LYS A 239 -7.76 15.57 -3.69
CA LYS A 239 -6.37 15.04 -3.64
C LYS A 239 -5.29 16.12 -3.63
N ASN A 240 -5.62 17.32 -4.12
CA ASN A 240 -4.76 18.50 -4.01
C ASN A 240 -4.71 19.08 -2.56
N GLY A 241 -5.33 18.39 -1.59
CA GLY A 241 -5.38 18.67 -0.16
C GLY A 241 -6.34 19.78 0.22
N TYR A 242 -7.30 20.15 -0.64
CA TYR A 242 -8.37 21.09 -0.30
C TYR A 242 -9.63 20.34 0.12
N ALA A 243 -10.43 20.97 0.97
CA ALA A 243 -11.77 20.49 1.28
C ALA A 243 -12.80 21.62 1.19
N LYS A 244 -14.03 21.27 0.87
CA LYS A 244 -15.14 22.20 0.64
C LYS A 244 -16.35 21.77 1.45
N THR A 245 -16.85 22.65 2.31
CA THR A 245 -17.98 22.36 3.20
C THR A 245 -19.12 23.33 2.95
N PRO A 246 -20.33 22.89 2.57
CA PRO A 246 -21.48 23.78 2.47
C PRO A 246 -21.84 24.40 3.82
N PHE A 247 -22.27 25.66 3.83
CA PHE A 247 -22.77 26.26 5.07
C PHE A 247 -24.05 25.55 5.50
N SER A 248 -24.23 25.32 6.81
CA SER A 248 -25.47 24.77 7.37
C SER A 248 -26.69 25.66 7.11
N HIS A 249 -26.48 26.95 6.89
CA HIS A 249 -27.52 27.89 6.47
C HIS A 249 -26.92 29.02 5.63
N ASN A 250 -27.68 29.45 4.64
CA ASN A 250 -27.23 30.53 3.76
C ASN A 250 -27.27 31.88 4.50
N GLN A 251 -26.09 32.43 4.78
CA GLN A 251 -25.92 33.75 5.38
C GLN A 251 -25.72 34.86 4.34
N SER A 252 -25.63 34.49 3.06
CA SER A 252 -25.47 35.42 1.95
C SER A 252 -26.83 35.93 1.43
N ALA A 253 -26.80 37.03 0.68
CA ALA A 253 -27.96 37.56 -0.04
C ALA A 253 -28.07 36.98 -1.46
N GLY A 254 -27.69 35.72 -1.67
CA GLY A 254 -27.78 35.06 -2.98
C GLY A 254 -28.04 33.57 -2.86
N MET A 255 -28.68 32.99 -3.87
CA MET A 255 -29.03 31.58 -4.01
C MET A 255 -28.46 30.94 -5.28
N THR A 256 -27.80 31.74 -6.14
CA THR A 256 -27.19 31.22 -7.38
C THR A 256 -26.11 30.19 -7.09
N ILE A 257 -25.32 30.40 -6.03
CA ILE A 257 -24.48 29.35 -5.42
C ILE A 257 -24.80 29.27 -3.93
N TRP A 258 -24.79 28.06 -3.37
CA TRP A 258 -24.85 27.88 -1.93
C TRP A 258 -23.49 28.25 -1.34
N PRO A 259 -23.43 29.06 -0.26
CA PRO A 259 -22.15 29.41 0.33
C PRO A 259 -21.45 28.19 0.94
N TYR A 260 -20.12 28.19 0.86
CA TYR A 260 -19.29 27.12 1.40
C TYR A 260 -17.98 27.63 1.99
N ILE A 261 -17.45 26.89 2.96
CA ILE A 261 -16.14 27.11 3.58
C ILE A 261 -15.10 26.35 2.78
N ILE A 262 -13.92 26.96 2.63
CA ILE A 262 -12.75 26.42 1.96
C ILE A 262 -11.73 26.07 3.05
N TYR A 263 -11.29 24.81 3.06
CA TYR A 263 -10.24 24.33 3.95
C TYR A 263 -9.01 23.91 3.15
N LYS A 264 -7.84 23.98 3.80
CA LYS A 264 -6.59 23.44 3.28
C LYS A 264 -5.98 22.53 4.34
N TYR A 265 -5.57 21.33 3.93
CA TYR A 265 -4.78 20.46 4.77
C TYR A 265 -3.37 21.04 4.97
N ASP A 266 -2.97 21.21 6.22
CA ASP A 266 -1.63 21.61 6.66
C ASP A 266 -1.34 21.04 8.05
N GLN A 267 -0.10 20.63 8.31
CA GLN A 267 0.37 20.14 9.61
C GLN A 267 -0.58 19.11 10.27
N ASN A 268 -1.00 18.10 9.50
CA ASN A 268 -1.84 16.98 9.96
C ASN A 268 -3.29 17.37 10.33
N LYS A 269 -3.84 18.45 9.75
CA LYS A 269 -5.24 18.87 9.95
C LYS A 269 -5.73 19.79 8.83
N TYR A 270 -7.05 19.90 8.70
CA TYR A 270 -7.68 20.90 7.84
C TYR A 270 -7.83 22.24 8.57
N GLU A 271 -7.27 23.31 8.00
CA GLU A 271 -7.45 24.68 8.48
C GLU A 271 -8.36 25.47 7.53
N MET A 272 -9.24 26.31 8.09
CA MET A 272 -10.09 27.20 7.31
C MET A 272 -9.21 28.21 6.57
N LEU A 273 -9.31 28.21 5.24
CA LEU A 273 -8.59 29.14 4.36
C LEU A 273 -9.47 30.31 3.90
N GLY A 274 -10.78 30.09 3.81
CA GLY A 274 -11.69 31.09 3.27
C GLY A 274 -13.12 30.59 3.09
N GLU A 275 -13.90 31.34 2.32
CA GLU A 275 -15.29 31.02 1.99
C GLU A 275 -15.64 31.53 0.59
N ALA A 276 -16.70 30.97 0.01
CA ALA A 276 -17.26 31.48 -1.23
C ALA A 276 -18.77 31.62 -1.10
N TYR A 277 -19.32 32.66 -1.73
CA TYR A 277 -20.73 33.01 -1.66
C TYR A 277 -21.13 33.93 -2.82
N CYS A 278 -22.43 34.22 -2.95
CA CYS A 278 -22.92 35.18 -3.93
C CYS A 278 -23.98 36.11 -3.37
N TYR A 279 -24.23 37.21 -4.07
CA TYR A 279 -25.41 38.06 -3.88
C TYR A 279 -26.20 38.15 -5.19
N ASP A 280 -27.52 37.98 -5.12
CA ASP A 280 -28.42 38.12 -6.27
C ASP A 280 -29.20 39.43 -6.20
N GLU A 281 -29.59 39.96 -7.38
CA GLU A 281 -30.40 41.19 -7.49
C GLU A 281 -31.67 41.13 -6.66
N ALA A 282 -32.29 39.94 -6.60
CA ALA A 282 -33.54 39.69 -5.90
C ALA A 282 -33.48 40.01 -4.40
N TYR A 283 -32.29 39.94 -3.79
CA TYR A 283 -32.08 40.19 -2.36
C TYR A 283 -31.28 41.48 -2.10
N GLY A 284 -30.80 42.12 -3.17
CA GLY A 284 -30.11 43.41 -3.16
C GLY A 284 -28.60 43.27 -3.02
N TYR A 285 -27.88 43.90 -3.95
CA TYR A 285 -26.43 44.05 -3.91
C TYR A 285 -26.02 45.46 -4.39
N ASN A 286 -24.74 45.79 -4.27
CA ASN A 286 -24.20 47.02 -4.80
C ASN A 286 -24.02 46.92 -6.32
N LEU A 287 -24.86 47.61 -7.09
CA LEU A 287 -24.84 47.60 -8.56
C LEU A 287 -23.47 47.89 -9.20
N ALA A 288 -22.56 48.57 -8.50
CA ALA A 288 -21.21 48.81 -9.02
C ALA A 288 -20.32 47.56 -9.05
N ASP A 289 -20.68 46.53 -8.30
CA ASP A 289 -19.92 45.29 -8.15
C ASP A 289 -20.32 44.22 -9.21
N ASP A 290 -21.49 44.37 -9.83
CA ASP A 290 -21.97 43.55 -10.95
C ASP A 290 -21.50 44.14 -12.29
N VAL A 291 -20.27 43.79 -12.66
CA VAL A 291 -19.57 44.38 -13.80
C VAL A 291 -20.07 43.88 -15.15
N ASP A 292 -20.64 42.67 -15.22
CA ASP A 292 -21.21 42.05 -16.41
C ASP A 292 -22.73 42.19 -16.52
N ASN A 293 -23.39 42.71 -15.48
CA ASN A 293 -24.82 43.01 -15.40
C ASN A 293 -25.69 41.75 -15.58
N ASP A 294 -25.25 40.63 -15.02
CA ASP A 294 -25.99 39.36 -15.06
C ASP A 294 -26.96 39.19 -13.87
N GLY A 295 -26.90 40.12 -12.89
CA GLY A 295 -27.74 40.13 -11.71
C GLY A 295 -27.19 39.34 -10.53
N VAL A 296 -25.94 38.84 -10.62
CA VAL A 296 -25.28 38.06 -9.57
C VAL A 296 -23.84 38.54 -9.36
N VAL A 297 -23.45 38.72 -8.11
CA VAL A 297 -22.06 39.03 -7.75
C VAL A 297 -21.49 37.89 -6.93
N TYR A 298 -20.39 37.32 -7.38
CA TYR A 298 -19.73 36.20 -6.72
C TYR A 298 -18.55 36.68 -5.87
N TYR A 299 -18.26 35.95 -4.81
CA TYR A 299 -17.13 36.17 -3.93
C TYR A 299 -16.42 34.86 -3.64
N PHE A 300 -15.09 34.92 -3.62
CA PHE A 300 -14.20 33.84 -3.25
C PHE A 300 -13.15 34.48 -2.32
N ASP A 301 -13.45 34.45 -1.02
CA ASP A 301 -12.77 35.23 0.02
C ASP A 301 -11.75 34.36 0.74
N LEU A 302 -10.46 34.57 0.43
CA LEU A 302 -9.35 33.86 1.05
C LEU A 302 -8.68 34.77 2.08
N GLN A 303 -8.34 34.25 3.26
CA GLN A 303 -7.85 35.05 4.39
C GLN A 303 -6.60 35.91 4.09
N ASP A 304 -5.77 35.49 3.12
CA ASP A 304 -4.54 36.19 2.72
C ASP A 304 -4.71 37.09 1.48
N GLU A 305 -5.90 37.15 0.89
CA GLU A 305 -6.17 37.92 -0.31
C GLU A 305 -7.16 39.06 -0.03
N GLN A 306 -7.10 40.11 -0.84
CA GLN A 306 -8.11 41.16 -0.76
C GLN A 306 -9.39 40.67 -1.46
N THR A 307 -10.47 40.52 -0.70
CA THR A 307 -11.81 40.21 -1.22
C THR A 307 -12.22 41.22 -2.29
N ARG A 308 -12.76 40.72 -3.40
CA ARG A 308 -13.31 41.53 -4.49
C ARG A 308 -14.52 40.84 -5.11
N PRO A 309 -15.44 41.59 -5.75
CA PRO A 309 -16.48 40.99 -6.56
C PRO A 309 -15.90 40.29 -7.79
N LEU A 310 -16.56 39.22 -8.19
CA LEU A 310 -16.22 38.35 -9.32
C LEU A 310 -17.43 38.18 -10.25
N THR A 311 -17.17 38.05 -11.54
CA THR A 311 -18.16 37.49 -12.49
C THR A 311 -18.22 35.96 -12.34
N LEU A 312 -19.23 35.32 -12.94
CA LEU A 312 -19.30 33.85 -12.96
C LEU A 312 -18.07 33.20 -13.62
N GLU A 313 -17.53 33.81 -14.69
CA GLU A 313 -16.33 33.31 -15.37
C GLU A 313 -15.10 33.35 -14.46
N GLU A 314 -14.89 34.46 -13.76
CA GLU A 314 -13.77 34.61 -12.81
C GLU A 314 -13.92 33.68 -11.60
N TYR A 315 -15.14 33.54 -11.09
CA TYR A 315 -15.45 32.61 -10.00
C TYR A 315 -15.16 31.16 -10.41
N ASN A 316 -15.62 30.72 -11.59
CA ASN A 316 -15.38 29.36 -12.06
C ASN A 316 -13.88 29.09 -12.29
N GLN A 317 -13.10 30.08 -12.73
CA GLN A 317 -11.64 29.92 -12.82
C GLN A 317 -10.98 29.65 -11.46
N LEU A 318 -11.52 30.21 -10.37
CA LEU A 318 -11.05 29.90 -9.01
C LEU A 318 -11.54 28.52 -8.56
N VAL A 319 -12.80 28.18 -8.83
CA VAL A 319 -13.32 26.83 -8.55
C VAL A 319 -12.47 25.77 -9.25
N ASP A 320 -12.19 25.90 -10.55
CA ASP A 320 -11.35 24.97 -11.31
C ASP A 320 -9.92 24.90 -10.78
N LYS A 321 -9.42 25.97 -10.17
CA LYS A 321 -8.06 26.03 -9.58
C LYS A 321 -7.99 25.28 -8.24
N TYR A 322 -8.99 25.43 -7.38
CA TYR A 322 -8.97 24.92 -6.00
C TYR A 322 -9.71 23.60 -5.85
N PHE A 323 -10.78 23.40 -6.61
CA PHE A 323 -11.71 22.27 -6.56
C PHE A 323 -11.92 21.63 -7.96
N PRO A 324 -10.83 21.25 -8.67
CA PRO A 324 -10.98 20.56 -9.94
C PRO A 324 -11.69 19.22 -9.76
N GLU A 325 -12.67 18.93 -10.62
CA GLU A 325 -13.56 17.77 -10.50
C GLU A 325 -12.82 16.42 -10.58
N ASP A 326 -11.68 16.35 -11.28
CA ASP A 326 -10.85 15.15 -11.39
C ASP A 326 -9.96 14.87 -10.15
N GLU A 327 -9.83 15.86 -9.26
CA GLU A 327 -9.16 15.69 -7.96
C GLU A 327 -10.14 15.35 -6.84
N LEU A 328 -11.46 15.36 -7.08
CA LEU A 328 -12.45 14.97 -6.07
C LEU A 328 -12.22 13.52 -5.62
N ILE A 329 -12.19 13.31 -4.32
CA ILE A 329 -12.02 11.98 -3.71
C ILE A 329 -13.41 11.34 -3.55
N ASP A 330 -13.59 10.19 -4.17
CA ASP A 330 -14.81 9.39 -4.01
C ASP A 330 -14.67 8.49 -2.78
N LEU A 331 -15.18 8.98 -1.65
CA LEU A 331 -15.22 8.25 -0.38
C LEU A 331 -16.21 7.08 -0.36
N ASN A 332 -16.97 6.88 -1.44
CA ASN A 332 -18.03 5.88 -1.53
C ASN A 332 -18.96 5.90 -0.30
N MET A 333 -19.44 7.08 0.08
CA MET A 333 -20.26 7.28 1.27
C MET A 333 -21.44 6.28 1.33
N GLN A 334 -21.61 5.64 2.48
CA GLN A 334 -22.62 4.61 2.73
C GLN A 334 -23.36 4.93 4.01
N LYS A 335 -24.62 4.50 4.12
CA LYS A 335 -25.35 4.55 5.40
C LYS A 335 -24.59 3.81 6.50
N PHE A 336 -24.63 4.33 7.72
CA PHE A 336 -23.96 3.81 8.91
C PHE A 336 -24.71 2.62 9.52
N THR A 337 -24.97 1.58 8.72
CA THR A 337 -25.59 0.34 9.19
C THR A 337 -24.54 -0.71 9.48
N ILE A 338 -24.82 -1.63 10.41
CA ILE A 338 -23.96 -2.80 10.64
C ILE A 338 -23.76 -3.60 9.35
N GLU A 339 -24.78 -3.72 8.50
CA GLU A 339 -24.70 -4.43 7.22
C GLU A 339 -23.65 -3.79 6.27
N ASN A 340 -23.56 -2.46 6.22
CA ASN A 340 -22.59 -1.78 5.37
C ASN A 340 -21.18 -1.84 5.95
N ILE A 341 -21.05 -1.75 7.27
CA ILE A 341 -19.75 -1.93 7.95
C ILE A 341 -19.21 -3.35 7.68
N GLU A 342 -20.06 -4.37 7.73
CA GLU A 342 -19.64 -5.76 7.48
C GLU A 342 -19.28 -6.06 6.02
N LYS A 343 -19.68 -5.23 5.06
CA LYS A 343 -19.31 -5.36 3.63
C LYS A 343 -17.88 -4.90 3.33
N LEU A 344 -17.19 -4.30 4.30
CA LEU A 344 -15.80 -3.89 4.14
C LEU A 344 -14.83 -5.09 4.16
N ALA A 345 -15.21 -6.18 4.83
CA ALA A 345 -14.51 -7.46 4.81
C ALA A 345 -14.86 -8.29 3.58
#